data_AF-A0A1E5QGM7-F1
#
_entry.id   AF-A0A1E5QGM7-F1
#
_cell.length_a   1.000
_cell.length_b   1.000
_cell.length_c   1.000
_cell.angle_alpha   90.00
_cell.angle_beta   90.00
_cell.angle_gamma   90.00
#
_symmetry.space_group_name_H-M   'P 1'
#
loop_
_entity.id
_entity.type
_entity.pdbx_description
1 polymer ?
#
loop_
_entity_poly.entity_id
_entity_poly.type
_entity_poly.pdbx_seq_one_letter_code
_entity_poly.pdbx_strand_id
1 'polypeptide(L)'
;MEDDLSSARGIDYSMLRDFLKAGKWKEADEETIARMLEAAGREEKRVLEERSINEFPCEDLRTIDRLWVKYSEGHFGFSVQAEIYCSLGGTQSCDEQIDEKIWEAFADRVGWRKQGSWLLYPDPNLTFNTSAPSGHLPRSYVAIIFSSLVSRLLTCNIVRL
;
A
#
# COMPACT_ATOMS: atom_id res chain seq x y z
N MET A 1 19.98 -11.89 -10.03
CA MET A 1 19.45 -10.72 -10.73
C MET A 1 19.18 -9.67 -9.67
N GLU A 2 19.77 -8.49 -9.83
CA GLU A 2 19.67 -7.40 -8.87
C GLU A 2 18.24 -6.84 -8.85
N ASP A 3 17.81 -6.31 -7.70
CA ASP A 3 16.52 -5.61 -7.63
C ASP A 3 16.65 -4.26 -8.33
N ASP A 4 15.67 -3.93 -9.17
CA ASP A 4 15.53 -2.56 -9.66
C ASP A 4 14.93 -1.71 -8.52
N LEU A 5 15.65 -0.65 -8.16
CA LEU A 5 15.32 0.29 -7.09
C LEU A 5 15.13 1.72 -7.65
N SER A 6 14.69 1.84 -8.90
CA SER A 6 14.53 3.13 -9.58
C SER A 6 13.59 4.08 -8.82
N SER A 7 13.89 5.37 -8.88
CA SER A 7 13.14 6.45 -8.24
C SER A 7 13.21 7.72 -9.08
N ALA A 8 12.06 8.35 -9.34
CA ALA A 8 12.00 9.61 -10.06
C ALA A 8 12.38 10.80 -9.16
N ARG A 9 12.48 10.56 -7.85
CA ARG A 9 12.79 11.55 -6.82
C ARG A 9 14.13 11.31 -6.13
N GLY A 10 14.88 10.28 -6.53
CA GLY A 10 16.17 9.92 -5.93
C GLY A 10 16.05 9.31 -4.54
N ILE A 11 14.90 8.69 -4.23
CA ILE A 11 14.64 8.01 -2.96
C ILE A 11 15.43 6.69 -2.90
N ASP A 12 16.07 6.44 -1.76
CA ASP A 12 16.77 5.18 -1.52
C ASP A 12 15.81 4.10 -0.97
N TYR A 13 15.52 3.10 -1.79
CA TYR A 13 14.69 1.94 -1.43
C TYR A 13 15.48 0.72 -0.94
N SER A 14 16.78 0.85 -0.72
CA SER A 14 17.64 -0.28 -0.30
C SER A 14 17.21 -0.84 1.06
N MET A 15 16.86 0.01 2.01
CA MET A 15 16.43 -0.42 3.34
C MET A 15 15.07 -1.12 3.31
N LEU A 16 14.12 -0.62 2.51
CA LEU A 16 12.84 -1.30 2.26
C LEU A 16 13.05 -2.69 1.67
N ARG A 17 13.89 -2.80 0.63
CA ARG A 17 14.27 -4.07 0.01
C ARG A 17 14.84 -5.03 1.05
N ASP A 18 15.77 -4.56 1.87
CA ASP A 18 16.47 -5.41 2.84
C ASP A 18 15.55 -5.90 3.96
N PHE A 19 14.62 -5.07 4.44
CA PHE A 19 13.59 -5.51 5.39
C PHE A 19 12.65 -6.55 4.79
N LEU A 20 12.14 -6.30 3.58
CA LEU A 20 11.26 -7.24 2.89
C LEU A 20 11.95 -8.59 2.63
N LYS A 21 13.19 -8.55 2.15
CA LYS A 21 14.01 -9.75 1.91
C LYS A 21 14.28 -10.55 3.19
N ALA A 22 14.41 -9.87 4.32
CA ALA A 22 14.62 -10.49 5.63
C ALA A 22 13.31 -10.96 6.30
N GLY A 23 12.14 -10.72 5.69
CA GLY A 23 10.84 -11.02 6.30
C GLY A 23 10.52 -10.13 7.51
N LYS A 24 11.13 -8.95 7.59
CA LYS A 24 10.89 -7.93 8.63
C LYS A 24 9.71 -7.06 8.22
N TRP A 25 8.52 -7.66 8.20
CA TRP A 25 7.32 -7.07 7.61
C TRP A 25 6.85 -5.80 8.30
N LYS A 26 7.04 -5.70 9.63
CA LYS A 26 6.67 -4.52 10.40
C LYS A 26 7.58 -3.34 10.06
N GLU A 27 8.88 -3.57 10.07
CA GLU A 27 9.88 -2.57 9.71
C GLU A 27 9.75 -2.15 8.24
N ALA A 28 9.42 -3.09 7.35
CA ALA A 28 9.11 -2.78 5.94
C ALA A 28 7.85 -1.91 5.78
N ASP A 29 6.81 -2.13 6.60
CA ASP A 29 5.59 -1.32 6.59
C ASP A 29 5.88 0.13 7.04
N GLU A 30 6.60 0.29 8.15
CA GLU A 30 7.03 1.59 8.66
C GLU A 30 7.93 2.33 7.64
N GLU A 31 8.86 1.60 7.05
CA GLU A 31 9.78 2.11 6.04
C GLU A 31 9.04 2.52 4.76
N THR A 32 8.03 1.76 4.34
CA THR A 32 7.20 2.11 3.18
C THR A 32 6.54 3.48 3.37
N ILE A 33 5.96 3.73 4.55
CA ILE A 33 5.33 5.02 4.86
C ILE A 33 6.37 6.14 4.84
N ALA A 34 7.55 5.93 5.42
CA ALA A 34 8.63 6.91 5.44
C ALA A 34 9.08 7.29 4.02
N ARG A 35 9.33 6.32 3.16
CA ARG A 35 9.76 6.55 1.77
C ARG A 35 8.66 7.15 0.91
N MET A 36 7.38 6.82 1.14
CA MET A 36 6.26 7.48 0.46
C MET A 36 6.12 8.95 0.89
N LEU A 37 6.30 9.28 2.16
CA LEU A 37 6.29 10.67 2.62
C LEU A 37 7.43 11.48 1.97
N GLU A 38 8.62 10.87 1.85
CA GLU A 38 9.78 11.48 1.20
C GLU A 38 9.56 11.69 -0.31
N ALA A 39 9.10 10.67 -1.02
CA ALA A 39 8.77 10.78 -2.45
C ALA A 39 7.68 11.83 -2.74
N ALA A 40 6.81 12.10 -1.76
CA ALA A 40 5.77 13.13 -1.82
C ALA A 40 6.25 14.53 -1.40
N GLY A 41 7.49 14.69 -0.89
CA GLY A 41 8.00 15.94 -0.32
C GLY A 41 7.26 16.36 0.96
N ARG A 42 6.96 15.39 1.82
CA ARG A 42 6.10 15.54 3.02
C ARG A 42 6.70 14.93 4.29
N GLU A 43 8.02 14.83 4.34
CA GLU A 43 8.78 14.27 5.46
C GLU A 43 8.39 14.93 6.79
N GLU A 44 8.19 16.25 6.78
CA GLU A 44 7.83 17.03 7.98
C GLU A 44 6.36 16.86 8.40
N LYS A 45 5.46 16.51 7.46
CA LYS A 45 4.01 16.50 7.69
C LYS A 45 3.48 15.18 8.22
N ARG A 46 4.26 14.09 8.14
CA ARG A 46 3.94 12.74 8.66
C ARG A 46 2.64 12.11 8.16
N VAL A 47 1.96 12.73 7.20
CA VAL A 47 0.71 12.25 6.60
C VAL A 47 0.71 12.50 5.10
N LEU A 48 0.30 11.48 4.35
CA LEU A 48 0.00 11.59 2.93
C LEU A 48 -1.39 12.19 2.77
N GLU A 49 -1.50 13.21 1.93
CA GLU A 49 -2.78 13.78 1.53
C GLU A 49 -3.14 13.30 0.13
N GLU A 50 -4.44 13.34 -0.19
CA GLU A 50 -4.98 12.90 -1.48
C GLU A 50 -4.20 13.47 -2.68
N ARG A 51 -3.98 14.80 -2.72
CA ARG A 51 -3.22 15.44 -3.80
C ARG A 51 -1.83 14.83 -3.96
N SER A 52 -1.17 14.51 -2.85
CA SER A 52 0.18 13.95 -2.85
C SER A 52 0.22 12.54 -3.45
N ILE A 53 -0.85 11.76 -3.28
CA ILE A 53 -1.01 10.46 -3.92
C ILE A 53 -1.34 10.61 -5.41
N ASN A 54 -2.25 11.53 -5.76
CA ASN A 54 -2.65 11.77 -7.14
C ASN A 54 -1.47 12.21 -8.03
N GLU A 55 -0.46 12.87 -7.45
CA GLU A 55 0.77 13.30 -8.13
C GLU A 55 1.97 12.37 -7.86
N PHE A 56 1.77 11.30 -7.09
CA PHE A 56 2.86 10.45 -6.62
C PHE A 56 3.64 9.82 -7.79
N PRO A 57 4.97 9.86 -7.84
CA PRO A 57 5.69 9.42 -9.03
C PRO A 57 5.48 7.93 -9.33
N CYS A 58 5.18 7.61 -10.59
CA CYS A 58 4.89 6.24 -10.99
C CYS A 58 6.08 5.28 -10.84
N GLU A 59 7.30 5.79 -10.99
CA GLU A 59 8.52 4.99 -10.84
C GLU A 59 8.69 4.54 -9.38
N ASP A 60 8.56 5.47 -8.44
CA ASP A 60 8.59 5.23 -7.00
C ASP A 60 7.49 4.25 -6.55
N LEU A 61 6.24 4.46 -7.00
CA LEU A 61 5.13 3.56 -6.66
C LEU A 61 5.35 2.15 -7.19
N ARG A 62 5.89 2.03 -8.42
CA ARG A 62 6.21 0.74 -9.04
C ARG A 62 7.33 0.02 -8.30
N THR A 63 8.36 0.75 -7.86
CA THR A 63 9.46 0.17 -7.09
C THR A 63 8.96 -0.39 -5.76
N ILE A 64 8.17 0.38 -5.01
CA ILE A 64 7.59 -0.05 -3.74
C ILE A 64 6.72 -1.31 -3.95
N ASP A 65 5.78 -1.26 -4.88
CA ASP A 65 4.85 -2.36 -5.13
C ASP A 65 5.58 -3.63 -5.57
N ARG A 66 6.53 -3.52 -6.51
CA ARG A 66 7.33 -4.65 -6.99
C ARG A 66 8.10 -5.32 -5.86
N LEU A 67 8.69 -4.55 -4.94
CA LEU A 67 9.42 -5.12 -3.81
C LEU A 67 8.50 -5.91 -2.90
N TRP A 68 7.34 -5.34 -2.54
CA TRP A 68 6.33 -6.02 -1.72
C TRP A 68 5.85 -7.32 -2.38
N VAL A 69 5.44 -7.27 -3.65
CA VAL A 69 4.97 -8.43 -4.40
C VAL A 69 6.05 -9.50 -4.50
N LYS A 70 7.29 -9.11 -4.85
CA LYS A 70 8.39 -10.06 -5.02
C LYS A 70 8.70 -10.82 -3.74
N TYR A 71 8.92 -10.10 -2.63
CA TYR A 71 9.40 -10.72 -1.40
C TYR A 71 8.30 -11.42 -0.59
N SER A 72 7.03 -11.13 -0.89
CA SER A 72 5.88 -11.83 -0.33
C SER A 72 5.32 -12.93 -1.22
N GLU A 73 5.98 -13.26 -2.34
CA GLU A 73 5.51 -14.25 -3.33
C GLU A 73 4.10 -13.93 -3.88
N GLY A 74 3.81 -12.64 -4.07
CA GLY A 74 2.51 -12.15 -4.55
C GLY A 74 1.44 -12.03 -3.47
N HIS A 75 1.80 -12.21 -2.20
CA HIS A 75 0.83 -12.19 -1.11
C HIS A 75 0.49 -10.77 -0.62
N PHE A 76 1.45 -9.85 -0.69
CA PHE A 76 1.36 -8.46 -0.25
C PHE A 76 1.75 -7.50 -1.37
N GLY A 77 1.26 -6.25 -1.28
CA GLY A 77 1.47 -5.23 -2.30
C GLY A 77 0.23 -4.36 -2.52
N PHE A 78 0.45 -3.15 -3.04
CA PHE A 78 -0.64 -2.24 -3.36
C PHE A 78 -1.42 -2.72 -4.59
N SER A 79 -0.77 -3.38 -5.54
CA SER A 79 -1.41 -4.03 -6.68
C SER A 79 -2.34 -5.16 -6.23
N VAL A 80 -1.87 -6.01 -5.32
CA VAL A 80 -2.67 -7.09 -4.70
C VAL A 80 -3.90 -6.52 -3.99
N GLN A 81 -3.73 -5.43 -3.24
CA GLN A 81 -4.85 -4.74 -2.59
C GLN A 81 -5.85 -4.17 -3.59
N ALA A 82 -5.38 -3.55 -4.68
CA ALA A 82 -6.24 -3.00 -5.72
C ALA A 82 -7.08 -4.09 -6.40
N GLU A 83 -6.48 -5.23 -6.72
CA GLU A 83 -7.18 -6.39 -7.29
C GLU A 83 -8.27 -6.91 -6.33
N ILE A 84 -7.95 -7.06 -5.04
CA ILE A 84 -8.93 -7.49 -4.02
C ILE A 84 -10.07 -6.46 -3.91
N TYR A 85 -9.75 -5.17 -3.81
CA TYR A 85 -10.74 -4.10 -3.67
C TYR A 85 -11.70 -4.06 -4.87
N CYS A 86 -11.17 -4.11 -6.09
CA CYS A 86 -12.00 -4.11 -7.30
C CYS A 86 -12.80 -5.41 -7.47
N SER A 87 -12.29 -6.56 -7.02
CA SER A 87 -13.06 -7.82 -7.01
C SER A 87 -14.32 -7.76 -6.12
N LEU A 88 -14.33 -6.86 -5.14
CA LEU A 88 -15.47 -6.60 -4.25
C LEU A 88 -16.41 -5.50 -4.78
N GLY A 89 -16.18 -5.01 -6.00
CA GLY A 89 -16.96 -3.94 -6.63
C GLY A 89 -16.42 -2.53 -6.35
N GLY A 90 -15.25 -2.40 -5.73
CA GLY A 90 -14.61 -1.10 -5.48
C GLY A 90 -14.30 -0.37 -6.78
N THR A 91 -14.66 0.91 -6.84
CA THR A 91 -14.47 1.73 -8.04
C THR A 91 -13.09 2.38 -8.05
N GLN A 92 -12.63 2.70 -9.26
CA GLN A 92 -11.29 3.19 -9.54
C GLN A 92 -11.16 4.72 -9.45
N SER A 93 -12.29 5.41 -9.22
CA SER A 93 -12.38 6.85 -9.31
C SER A 93 -12.22 7.49 -7.92
N CYS A 94 -11.25 8.40 -7.80
CA CYS A 94 -11.14 9.30 -6.65
C CYS A 94 -12.31 10.29 -6.56
N ASP A 95 -13.05 10.49 -7.66
CA ASP A 95 -14.19 11.41 -7.73
C ASP A 95 -15.51 10.76 -7.29
N GLU A 96 -15.53 9.43 -7.12
CA GLU A 96 -16.68 8.69 -6.61
C GLU A 96 -16.56 8.52 -5.10
N GLN A 97 -17.66 8.77 -4.38
CA GLN A 97 -17.71 8.48 -2.95
C GLN A 97 -17.45 6.99 -2.74
N ILE A 98 -16.46 6.68 -1.91
CA ILE A 98 -16.17 5.30 -1.52
C ILE A 98 -17.42 4.71 -0.88
N ASP A 99 -17.91 3.61 -1.44
CA ASP A 99 -18.96 2.83 -0.80
C ASP A 99 -18.40 2.23 0.49
N GLU A 100 -18.92 2.73 1.62
CA GLU A 100 -18.51 2.31 2.96
C GLU A 100 -18.61 0.80 3.12
N LYS A 101 -19.62 0.14 2.56
CA LYS A 101 -19.79 -1.32 2.66
C LYS A 101 -18.70 -2.07 1.91
N ILE A 102 -18.28 -1.55 0.76
CA ILE A 102 -17.19 -2.16 -0.03
C ILE A 102 -15.86 -1.95 0.69
N TRP A 103 -15.62 -0.76 1.23
CA TRP A 103 -14.42 -0.47 2.02
C TRP A 103 -14.33 -1.34 3.26
N GLU A 104 -15.44 -1.51 3.97
CA GLU A 104 -15.57 -2.40 5.11
C GLU A 104 -15.30 -3.86 4.74
N ALA A 105 -15.93 -4.36 3.67
CA ALA A 105 -15.72 -5.73 3.18
C ALA A 105 -14.28 -5.98 2.74
N PHE A 106 -13.65 -5.00 2.09
CA PHE A 106 -12.24 -5.03 1.75
C PHE A 106 -11.37 -5.09 3.00
N ALA A 107 -11.61 -4.20 3.97
CA ALA A 107 -10.87 -4.15 5.22
C ALA A 107 -11.01 -5.45 6.04
N ASP A 108 -12.18 -6.08 6.05
CA ASP A 108 -12.38 -7.41 6.63
C ASP A 108 -11.58 -8.48 5.85
N ARG A 109 -11.59 -8.42 4.50
CA ARG A 109 -10.86 -9.38 3.64
C ARG A 109 -9.36 -9.33 3.84
N VAL A 110 -8.77 -8.13 3.94
CA VAL A 110 -7.33 -7.95 4.13
C VAL A 110 -6.93 -7.96 5.61
N GLY A 111 -7.88 -8.12 6.54
CA GLY A 111 -7.60 -8.22 7.98
C GLY A 111 -7.27 -6.89 8.68
N TRP A 112 -7.74 -5.76 8.14
CA TRP A 112 -7.67 -4.45 8.81
C TRP A 112 -8.82 -4.21 9.78
N ARG A 113 -9.85 -5.05 9.74
CA ARG A 113 -10.93 -5.10 10.72
C ARG A 113 -11.05 -6.47 11.35
N LYS A 114 -11.53 -6.50 12.59
CA LYS A 114 -11.84 -7.72 13.33
C LYS A 114 -13.14 -7.50 14.09
N GLN A 115 -14.13 -8.36 13.85
CA GLN A 115 -15.45 -8.28 14.49
C GLN A 115 -16.08 -6.87 14.36
N GLY A 116 -15.95 -6.25 13.17
CA GLY A 116 -16.49 -4.91 12.87
C GLY A 116 -15.65 -3.73 13.39
N SER A 117 -14.61 -3.97 14.18
CA SER A 117 -13.73 -2.93 14.71
C SER A 117 -12.47 -2.76 13.87
N TRP A 118 -12.11 -1.50 13.59
CA TRP A 118 -10.88 -1.13 12.91
C TRP A 118 -9.66 -1.38 13.80
N LEU A 119 -8.66 -2.08 13.27
CA LEU A 119 -7.37 -2.23 13.94
C LEU A 119 -6.51 -1.02 13.58
N LEU A 120 -5.98 -0.30 14.58
CA LEU A 120 -5.13 0.89 14.39
C LEU A 120 -3.68 0.55 14.71
N TYR A 121 -2.71 1.34 14.23
CA TYR A 121 -1.31 1.09 14.60
C TYR A 121 -0.96 1.84 15.89
N PRO A 122 -0.26 1.23 16.86
CA PRO A 122 0.05 -0.20 16.99
C PRO A 122 -1.07 -0.96 17.73
N ASP A 123 -1.73 -1.92 17.08
CA ASP A 123 -2.69 -2.85 17.70
C ASP A 123 -2.08 -4.26 17.72
N PRO A 124 -2.11 -4.98 18.84
CA PRO A 124 -1.53 -6.32 18.96
C PRO A 124 -2.18 -7.38 18.07
N ASN A 125 -3.38 -7.12 17.51
CA ASN A 125 -4.05 -8.02 16.57
C ASN A 125 -3.55 -7.87 15.13
N LEU A 126 -2.74 -6.85 14.81
CA LEU A 126 -2.10 -6.73 13.50
C LEU A 126 -1.01 -7.81 13.36
N THR A 127 -1.02 -8.50 12.23
CA THR A 127 -0.14 -9.65 11.98
C THR A 127 0.95 -9.26 10.99
N PHE A 128 2.19 -9.15 11.46
CA PHE A 128 3.36 -8.81 10.63
C PHE A 128 4.16 -10.05 10.24
N ASN A 129 3.49 -10.98 9.57
CA ASN A 129 4.09 -12.17 8.96
C ASN A 129 3.18 -12.71 7.84
N THR A 130 3.64 -13.73 7.13
CA THR A 130 2.94 -14.32 5.97
C THR A 130 1.68 -15.13 6.32
N SER A 131 1.36 -15.33 7.61
CA SER A 131 0.05 -15.88 8.01
C SER A 131 -1.07 -14.86 7.97
N ALA A 132 -0.77 -13.57 7.78
CA ALA A 132 -1.78 -12.55 7.56
C ALA A 132 -2.54 -12.79 6.23
N PRO A 133 -3.76 -12.27 6.06
CA PRO A 133 -4.48 -12.39 4.79
C PRO A 133 -3.73 -11.74 3.62
N SER A 134 -4.02 -12.19 2.39
CA SER A 134 -3.48 -11.53 1.20
C SER A 134 -3.93 -10.06 1.15
N GLY A 135 -3.00 -9.18 0.75
CA GLY A 135 -3.20 -7.73 0.75
C GLY A 135 -3.12 -7.07 2.14
N HIS A 136 -2.84 -7.80 3.23
CA HIS A 136 -2.76 -7.20 4.57
C HIS A 136 -1.74 -6.07 4.68
N LEU A 137 -0.63 -6.17 3.94
CA LEU A 137 0.46 -5.21 3.92
C LEU A 137 0.76 -4.77 2.48
N PRO A 138 1.36 -3.58 2.29
CA PRO A 138 1.56 -2.52 3.29
C PRO A 138 0.25 -1.85 3.72
N ARG A 139 0.16 -1.31 4.94
CA ARG A 139 -1.07 -0.74 5.50
C ARG A 139 -1.42 0.63 4.92
N SER A 140 -2.71 0.83 4.62
CA SER A 140 -3.30 2.14 4.36
C SER A 140 -4.43 2.42 5.35
N TYR A 141 -4.51 3.66 5.86
CA TYR A 141 -5.37 3.99 7.01
C TYR A 141 -6.64 4.74 6.65
N VAL A 142 -6.67 5.36 5.47
CA VAL A 142 -7.73 6.30 5.09
C VAL A 142 -8.28 5.87 3.75
N ALA A 143 -9.58 5.60 3.70
CA ALA A 143 -10.26 5.13 2.50
C ALA A 143 -9.98 6.04 1.29
N ILE A 144 -10.07 7.37 1.47
CA ILE A 144 -9.79 8.35 0.41
C ILE A 144 -8.36 8.23 -0.14
N ILE A 145 -7.38 8.09 0.76
CA ILE A 145 -5.97 7.89 0.38
C ILE A 145 -5.79 6.57 -0.36
N PHE A 146 -6.48 5.51 0.09
CA PHE A 146 -6.46 4.22 -0.58
C PHE A 146 -7.09 4.28 -1.98
N SER A 147 -8.25 4.91 -2.15
CA SER A 147 -8.88 5.10 -3.48
C SER A 147 -7.96 5.89 -4.41
N SER A 148 -7.35 6.96 -3.90
CA SER A 148 -6.34 7.73 -4.65
C SER A 148 -5.17 6.85 -5.08
N LEU A 149 -4.73 5.93 -4.21
CA LEU A 149 -3.64 5.01 -4.49
C LEU A 149 -4.04 3.99 -5.57
N VAL A 150 -5.26 3.45 -5.51
CA VAL A 150 -5.81 2.56 -6.55
C VAL A 150 -5.88 3.26 -7.91
N SER A 151 -6.43 4.48 -7.95
CA SER A 151 -6.44 5.33 -9.15
C SER A 151 -5.01 5.57 -9.67
N ARG A 152 -4.07 5.83 -8.77
CA ARG A 152 -2.66 6.06 -9.15
C ARG A 152 -1.99 4.81 -9.70
N LEU A 153 -2.24 3.63 -9.15
CA LEU A 153 -1.73 2.36 -9.68
C LEU A 153 -2.18 2.11 -11.13
N LEU A 154 -3.43 2.44 -11.45
CA LEU A 154 -4.00 2.28 -12.79
C LEU A 154 -3.41 3.29 -13.78
N THR A 155 -3.37 4.57 -13.41
CA THR A 155 -2.78 5.63 -14.26
C THR A 155 -1.28 5.42 -14.48
N CYS A 156 -0.58 4.81 -13.53
CA CYS A 156 0.82 4.39 -13.66
C CYS A 156 1.01 3.05 -14.40
N ASN A 157 -0.06 2.41 -14.86
CA ASN A 157 -0.05 1.10 -15.54
C ASN A 157 0.64 -0.01 -14.73
N ILE A 158 0.52 0.04 -13.40
CA ILE A 158 1.07 -0.99 -12.49
C ILE A 158 0.10 -2.16 -12.41
N VAL A 159 -1.21 -1.87 -12.36
CA VAL A 159 -2.28 -2.87 -12.42
C VAL A 159 -3.08 -2.65 -13.69
N ARG A 160 -3.60 -3.75 -14.26
CA ARG A 160 -4.58 -3.73 -15.36
C ARG A 160 -5.80 -4.52 -14.88
N LEU A 161 -6.86 -3.78 -14.54
CA LEU A 161 -8.12 -4.32 -14.01
C LEU A 161 -9.19 -4.32 -15.11
#